data_AF-A0A6B2CTB7-F1
#
_entry.id   AF-A0A6B2CTB7-F1
#
_cell.length_a   1.000
_cell.length_b   1.000
_cell.length_c   1.000
_cell.angle_alpha   90.00
_cell.angle_beta   90.00
_cell.angle_gamma   90.00
#
_symmetry.space_group_name_H-M   'P 1'
#
loop_
_entity.id
_entity.type
_entity.pdbx_description
1 polymer ?
#
loop_
_entity_poly.entity_id
_entity_poly.type
_entity_poly.pdbx_seq_one_letter_code
_entity_poly.pdbx_strand_id
1 'polypeptide(L)'
;MRFRGLRVGLSGVRGRGGKKGGGEVEEGVGVSGVKVWRGVPEGRVVKQYSVGLTKIYIVESGAFYKYVVADPEVDGRALRRLGEALEEFVQSVDPSLFLDVGRREEALKVLRSGLAKLGVRDDTLLYFAERELLGFGPLDPVLRDRQLENVECKGPGKPLNVVHVEFGRIESNMVFSEAELDSLVQRLVFKAGKSCSAASPKVDNALLPGVGRLTATCGREISGGSSFVVRIFPERPWTVLGLLERNTLSPEVAAYLWLAVEYKMPILIAGEMGSGKTSYANAILGLAPPDRRIGTAEDVAEFNIPHLNWQKYLTDERRGIDLFELVKLLLRANVDYVVINEIRGAEES
;
A
#
# COMPACT_ATOMS: atom_id res chain seq x y z
N MET A 1 -15.12 17.70 10.26
CA MET A 1 -13.92 16.82 10.28
C MET A 1 -13.52 16.25 8.91
N ARG A 2 -14.40 16.14 7.91
CA ARG A 2 -14.11 15.54 6.57
C ARG A 2 -13.12 16.30 5.67
N PHE A 3 -12.84 17.58 5.93
CA PHE A 3 -12.07 18.45 5.01
C PHE A 3 -10.55 18.56 5.30
N ARG A 4 -10.07 18.14 6.48
CA ARG A 4 -8.65 18.35 6.85
C ARG A 4 -7.70 17.36 6.17
N GLY A 5 -8.06 16.08 6.02
CA GLY A 5 -7.16 15.06 5.48
C GLY A 5 -6.75 15.28 4.01
N LEU A 6 -7.67 15.72 3.15
CA LEU A 6 -7.34 16.05 1.74
C LEU A 6 -6.56 17.38 1.63
N ARG A 7 -6.90 18.39 2.46
CA ARG A 7 -6.19 19.67 2.48
C ARG A 7 -4.76 19.56 3.01
N VAL A 8 -4.51 18.71 4.02
CA VAL A 8 -3.18 18.52 4.63
C VAL A 8 -2.12 18.03 3.63
N GLY A 9 -2.54 17.40 2.53
CA GLY A 9 -1.64 16.99 1.44
C GLY A 9 -1.35 18.08 0.40
N LEU A 10 -2.14 19.15 0.32
CA LEU A 10 -1.99 20.23 -0.69
C LEU A 10 -1.57 21.56 -0.06
N SER A 11 -2.02 21.85 1.16
CA SER A 11 -1.61 23.04 1.91
C SER A 11 -0.25 22.81 2.54
N GLY A 12 0.81 23.13 1.80
CA GLY A 12 2.13 23.37 2.40
C GLY A 12 2.01 24.42 3.52
N VAL A 13 2.65 24.17 4.65
CA VAL A 13 2.70 25.10 5.78
C VAL A 13 3.45 26.36 5.33
N ARG A 14 2.81 27.54 5.41
CA ARG A 14 3.49 28.83 5.25
C ARG A 14 4.55 28.98 6.35
N GLY A 15 5.80 28.66 6.05
CA GLY A 15 6.94 28.93 6.92
C GLY A 15 7.25 30.43 6.95
N ARG A 16 7.22 31.05 8.14
CA ARG A 16 7.80 32.37 8.37
C ARG A 16 9.32 32.25 8.28
N GLY A 17 9.93 33.02 7.38
CA GLY A 17 11.36 33.00 7.11
C GLY A 17 12.22 33.47 8.29
N GLY A 18 13.26 32.70 8.59
CA GLY A 18 14.41 33.10 9.38
C GLY A 18 15.69 32.89 8.57
N LYS A 19 16.40 33.96 8.25
CA LYS A 19 17.72 33.92 7.58
C LYS A 19 18.77 33.35 8.55
N LYS A 20 19.61 32.41 8.08
CA LYS A 20 21.09 32.46 8.16
C LYS A 20 21.77 31.23 7.50
N GLY A 21 22.49 31.49 6.40
CA GLY A 21 23.88 31.09 6.14
C GLY A 21 24.25 29.63 5.78
N GLY A 22 24.56 29.42 4.48
CA GLY A 22 25.78 28.72 4.02
C GLY A 22 25.69 27.22 3.68
N GLY A 23 25.67 26.92 2.38
CA GLY A 23 25.88 25.58 1.80
C GLY A 23 24.73 25.12 0.90
N GLU A 24 24.81 25.39 -0.40
CA GLU A 24 23.78 25.00 -1.38
C GLU A 24 23.77 23.48 -1.60
N VAL A 25 22.93 22.81 -0.83
CA VAL A 25 22.17 21.64 -1.27
C VAL A 25 20.84 22.21 -1.75
N GLU A 26 20.47 22.02 -3.03
CA GLU A 26 19.18 22.50 -3.54
C GLU A 26 18.03 21.78 -2.81
N GLU A 27 17.60 22.36 -1.69
CA GLU A 27 16.44 21.95 -0.92
C GLU A 27 15.17 22.19 -1.73
N GLY A 28 14.50 21.09 -2.09
CA GLY A 28 13.16 21.10 -2.66
C GLY A 28 12.13 21.66 -1.69
N VAL A 29 11.99 22.98 -1.65
CA VAL A 29 10.92 23.67 -0.92
C VAL A 29 9.84 24.09 -1.90
N GLY A 30 8.68 23.44 -1.76
CA GLY A 30 7.53 23.58 -2.62
C GLY A 30 6.93 24.98 -2.63
N VAL A 31 6.62 25.44 -3.84
CA VAL A 31 5.63 26.48 -4.08
C VAL A 31 4.53 25.88 -4.95
N SER A 32 4.03 24.68 -4.57
CA SER A 32 2.83 23.99 -5.11
C SER A 32 2.62 22.52 -4.64
N GLY A 33 3.08 22.12 -3.44
CA GLY A 33 2.65 20.88 -2.77
C GLY A 33 3.02 19.51 -3.38
N VAL A 34 3.39 19.42 -4.66
CA VAL A 34 3.69 18.14 -5.35
C VAL A 34 5.19 17.83 -5.27
N LYS A 35 5.56 16.86 -4.43
CA LYS A 35 6.96 16.40 -4.26
C LYS A 35 7.36 15.42 -5.34
N VAL A 36 8.47 15.65 -6.05
CA VAL A 36 8.97 14.74 -7.10
C VAL A 36 10.32 14.14 -6.74
N TRP A 37 10.57 12.91 -7.17
CA TRP A 37 11.83 12.20 -6.92
C TRP A 37 12.71 12.22 -8.17
N ARG A 38 13.85 12.90 -8.12
CA ARG A 38 14.80 12.97 -9.25
C ARG A 38 16.00 12.06 -9.03
N GLY A 39 15.75 10.83 -8.59
CA GLY A 39 16.81 9.87 -8.30
C GLY A 39 17.66 9.59 -9.53
N VAL A 40 18.97 9.82 -9.42
CA VAL A 40 19.96 9.42 -10.43
C VAL A 40 20.60 8.12 -9.94
N PRO A 41 20.63 7.05 -10.74
CA PRO A 41 21.29 5.82 -10.34
C PRO A 41 22.81 6.02 -10.31
N GLU A 42 23.35 6.15 -9.10
CA GLU A 42 24.80 6.24 -8.86
C GLU A 42 25.37 4.84 -8.64
N GLY A 43 25.89 4.23 -9.71
CA GLY A 43 26.48 2.90 -9.67
C GLY A 43 25.93 1.98 -10.76
N ARG A 44 26.22 0.69 -10.63
CA ARG A 44 25.73 -0.31 -11.58
C ARG A 44 24.26 -0.58 -11.31
N VAL A 45 23.41 -0.33 -12.31
CA VAL A 45 22.00 -0.73 -12.29
C VAL A 45 21.91 -2.24 -12.50
N VAL A 46 21.36 -2.95 -11.52
CA VAL A 46 21.14 -4.41 -11.59
C VAL A 46 19.71 -4.76 -12.00
N LYS A 47 18.75 -3.86 -11.74
CA LYS A 47 17.36 -4.01 -12.18
C LYS A 47 16.74 -2.65 -12.47
N GLN A 48 15.94 -2.57 -13.52
CA GLN A 48 15.18 -1.37 -13.88
C GLN A 48 13.79 -1.75 -14.34
N TYR A 49 12.77 -1.04 -13.87
CA TYR A 49 11.39 -1.17 -14.31
C TYR A 49 10.61 0.12 -14.05
N SER A 50 9.34 0.17 -14.43
CA SER A 50 8.47 1.33 -14.23
C SER A 50 7.25 0.99 -13.40
N VAL A 51 6.82 1.93 -12.57
CA VAL A 51 5.53 1.92 -11.87
C VAL A 51 4.78 3.19 -12.27
N GLY A 52 3.79 3.05 -13.16
CA GLY A 52 3.21 4.19 -13.85
C GLY A 52 4.26 4.88 -14.74
N LEU A 53 4.41 6.21 -14.61
CA LEU A 53 5.45 6.96 -15.31
C LEU A 53 6.78 7.05 -14.52
N THR A 54 6.80 6.60 -13.26
CA THR A 54 8.00 6.61 -12.41
C THR A 54 8.89 5.42 -12.74
N LYS A 55 10.18 5.67 -12.97
CA LYS A 55 11.19 4.63 -13.12
C LYS A 55 11.75 4.25 -11.76
N ILE A 56 11.97 2.96 -11.58
CA ILE A 56 12.62 2.37 -10.42
C ILE A 56 13.93 1.73 -10.87
N TYR A 57 15.00 2.01 -10.14
CA TYR A 57 16.30 1.39 -10.34
C TYR A 57 16.74 0.70 -9.04
N ILE A 58 17.21 -0.54 -9.16
CA ILE A 58 18.00 -1.19 -8.12
C ILE A 58 19.46 -1.02 -8.50
N VAL A 59 20.23 -0.37 -7.63
CA VAL A 59 21.61 0.04 -7.91
C VAL A 59 22.55 -0.55 -6.86
N GLU A 60 23.66 -1.12 -7.30
CA GLU A 60 24.75 -1.55 -6.41
C GLU A 60 25.37 -0.33 -5.71
N SER A 61 25.47 -0.39 -4.39
CA SER A 61 26.05 0.63 -3.52
C SER A 61 26.97 -0.03 -2.50
N GLY A 62 28.19 -0.38 -2.94
CA GLY A 62 29.15 -1.13 -2.13
C GLY A 62 28.67 -2.57 -1.93
N ALA A 63 28.53 -3.00 -0.67
CA ALA A 63 28.02 -4.33 -0.31
C ALA A 63 26.48 -4.42 -0.26
N PHE A 64 25.78 -3.33 -0.56
CA PHE A 64 24.32 -3.22 -0.44
C PHE A 64 23.69 -2.76 -1.76
N TYR A 65 22.36 -2.82 -1.82
CA TYR A 65 21.58 -2.26 -2.91
C TYR A 65 20.82 -1.01 -2.44
N LYS A 66 20.59 -0.07 -3.37
CA LYS A 66 19.70 1.07 -3.19
C LYS A 66 18.51 0.99 -4.12
N TYR A 67 17.34 1.36 -3.60
CA TYR A 67 16.09 1.50 -4.35
C TYR A 67 15.90 2.96 -4.78
N VAL A 68 16.18 3.26 -6.05
CA VAL A 68 16.15 4.63 -6.55
C VAL A 68 14.85 4.89 -7.29
N VAL A 69 14.07 5.84 -6.77
CA VAL A 69 12.83 6.35 -7.39
C VAL A 69 13.14 7.57 -8.24
N ALA A 70 12.75 7.50 -9.51
CA ALA A 70 12.93 8.57 -10.48
C ALA A 70 11.60 8.85 -11.21
N ASP A 71 10.90 9.88 -10.75
CA ASP A 71 9.72 10.43 -11.39
C ASP A 71 10.05 11.01 -12.78
N PRO A 72 9.06 11.10 -13.68
CA PRO A 72 9.27 11.71 -15.00
C PRO A 72 9.74 13.17 -14.86
N GLU A 73 10.61 13.59 -15.77
CA GLU A 73 11.10 14.96 -15.80
C GLU A 73 9.96 15.94 -16.06
N VAL A 74 9.87 16.96 -15.22
CA VAL A 74 8.88 18.01 -15.34
C VAL A 74 9.49 19.33 -14.86
N ASP A 75 9.23 20.39 -15.60
CA ASP A 75 9.75 21.70 -15.26
C ASP A 75 9.05 22.26 -14.00
N GLY A 76 9.82 23.03 -13.22
CA GLY A 76 9.31 23.56 -11.95
C GLY A 76 8.14 24.53 -12.11
N ARG A 77 7.99 25.24 -13.25
CA ARG A 77 6.85 26.14 -13.48
C ARG A 77 5.58 25.35 -13.75
N ALA A 78 5.66 24.25 -14.50
CA ALA A 78 4.56 23.35 -14.77
C ALA A 78 4.06 22.68 -13.48
N LEU A 79 4.96 22.20 -12.62
CA LEU A 79 4.59 21.69 -11.29
C LEU A 79 3.93 22.75 -10.41
N ARG A 80 4.35 24.01 -10.52
CA ARG A 80 3.71 25.13 -9.80
C ARG A 80 2.28 25.34 -10.21
N ARG A 81 2.06 25.49 -11.51
CA ARG A 81 0.72 25.60 -12.11
C ARG A 81 -0.16 24.41 -11.78
N LEU A 82 0.40 23.20 -11.74
CA LEU A 82 -0.34 22.02 -11.37
C LEU A 82 -0.87 22.11 -9.94
N GLY A 83 -0.06 22.47 -8.95
CA GLY A 83 -0.58 22.55 -7.57
C GLY A 83 -1.60 23.67 -7.38
N GLU A 84 -1.44 24.81 -8.06
CA GLU A 84 -2.47 25.87 -8.10
C GLU A 84 -3.79 25.33 -8.67
N ALA A 85 -3.73 24.61 -9.80
CA ALA A 85 -4.89 24.00 -10.41
C ALA A 85 -5.53 22.92 -9.52
N LEU A 86 -4.74 22.12 -8.79
CA LEU A 86 -5.24 21.12 -7.85
C LEU A 86 -5.95 21.77 -6.65
N GLU A 87 -5.41 22.86 -6.12
CA GLU A 87 -6.04 23.61 -5.02
C GLU A 87 -7.39 24.19 -5.45
N GLU A 88 -7.48 24.78 -6.64
CA GLU A 88 -8.73 25.29 -7.20
C GLU A 88 -9.72 24.15 -7.47
N PHE A 89 -9.25 23.05 -8.07
CA PHE A 89 -10.07 21.89 -8.36
C PHE A 89 -10.69 21.28 -7.10
N VAL A 90 -9.91 21.06 -6.03
CA VAL A 90 -10.41 20.47 -4.77
C VAL A 90 -11.44 21.36 -4.08
N GLN A 91 -11.45 22.67 -4.32
CA GLN A 91 -12.47 23.57 -3.78
C GLN A 91 -13.81 23.44 -4.52
N SER A 92 -13.80 22.95 -5.76
CA SER A 92 -14.98 22.86 -6.62
C SER A 92 -15.61 21.46 -6.70
N VAL A 93 -15.03 20.45 -6.05
CA VAL A 93 -15.46 19.05 -6.12
C VAL A 93 -15.74 18.48 -4.73
N ASP A 94 -16.76 17.61 -4.63
CA ASP A 94 -17.04 16.86 -3.40
C ASP A 94 -15.87 15.92 -3.06
N PRO A 95 -15.20 16.10 -1.90
CA PRO A 95 -14.10 15.23 -1.49
C PRO A 95 -14.49 13.75 -1.38
N SER A 96 -15.77 13.42 -1.15
CA SER A 96 -16.25 12.04 -1.02
C SER A 96 -15.94 11.18 -2.26
N LEU A 97 -15.88 11.82 -3.43
CA LEU A 97 -15.55 11.17 -4.71
C LEU A 97 -14.16 10.52 -4.71
N PHE A 98 -13.22 11.05 -3.92
CA PHE A 98 -11.83 10.60 -3.86
C PHE A 98 -11.55 9.63 -2.71
N LEU A 99 -12.57 9.32 -1.90
CA LEU A 99 -12.47 8.39 -0.77
C LEU A 99 -13.01 7.01 -1.10
N ASP A 100 -13.93 6.93 -2.06
CA ASP A 100 -14.55 5.68 -2.47
C ASP A 100 -13.73 4.99 -3.58
N VAL A 101 -13.15 3.85 -3.24
CA VAL A 101 -12.37 3.03 -4.18
C VAL A 101 -13.24 2.50 -5.32
N GLY A 102 -14.53 2.23 -5.06
CA GLY A 102 -15.48 1.79 -6.08
C GLY A 102 -15.81 2.86 -7.12
N ARG A 103 -15.52 4.12 -6.82
CA ARG A 103 -15.74 5.28 -7.72
C ARG A 103 -14.47 5.78 -8.39
N ARG A 104 -13.37 5.03 -8.33
CA ARG A 104 -12.08 5.47 -8.88
C ARG A 104 -12.15 5.90 -10.35
N GLU A 105 -12.88 5.16 -11.19
CA GLU A 105 -13.03 5.51 -12.61
C GLU A 105 -13.81 6.81 -12.81
N GLU A 106 -14.87 7.03 -12.02
CA GLU A 106 -15.64 8.27 -12.03
C GLU A 106 -14.77 9.45 -11.56
N ALA A 107 -14.05 9.26 -10.44
CA ALA A 107 -13.13 10.23 -9.88
C ALA A 107 -12.03 10.63 -10.88
N LEU A 108 -11.50 9.67 -11.63
CA LEU A 108 -10.52 9.88 -12.68
C LEU A 108 -11.08 10.74 -13.83
N LYS A 109 -12.29 10.45 -14.29
CA LYS A 109 -12.97 11.24 -15.34
C LYS A 109 -13.21 12.67 -14.88
N VAL A 110 -13.70 12.86 -13.65
CA VAL A 110 -13.94 14.19 -13.07
C VAL A 110 -12.64 14.97 -12.92
N LEU A 111 -11.58 14.31 -12.42
CA LEU A 111 -10.25 14.92 -12.28
C LEU A 111 -9.70 15.42 -13.62
N ARG A 112 -9.66 14.54 -14.63
CA ARG A 112 -9.13 14.89 -15.95
C ARG A 112 -9.94 16.01 -16.61
N SER A 113 -11.26 15.96 -16.53
CA SER A 113 -12.14 17.00 -17.08
C SER A 113 -11.97 18.34 -16.36
N GLY A 114 -11.88 18.33 -15.03
CA GLY A 114 -11.66 19.55 -14.23
C GLY A 114 -10.31 20.20 -14.53
N LEU A 115 -9.24 19.41 -14.53
CA LEU A 115 -7.89 19.89 -14.84
C LEU A 115 -7.74 20.39 -16.27
N ALA A 116 -8.41 19.76 -17.24
CA ALA A 116 -8.41 20.23 -18.63
C ALA A 116 -9.06 21.62 -18.79
N LYS A 117 -10.03 21.98 -17.94
CA LYS A 117 -10.62 23.34 -17.88
C LYS A 117 -9.66 24.36 -17.29
N LEU A 118 -8.80 23.93 -16.37
CA LEU A 118 -7.73 24.73 -15.76
C LEU A 118 -6.44 24.76 -16.62
N GLY A 119 -6.49 24.25 -17.85
CA GLY A 119 -5.37 24.28 -18.78
C GLY A 119 -4.32 23.19 -18.58
N VAL A 120 -4.56 22.22 -17.69
CA VAL A 120 -3.67 21.07 -17.47
C VAL A 120 -4.12 19.91 -18.35
N ARG A 121 -3.35 19.61 -19.40
CA ARG A 121 -3.63 18.53 -20.38
C ARG A 121 -2.44 17.60 -20.63
N ASP A 122 -1.27 17.95 -20.12
CA ASP A 122 -0.07 17.16 -20.27
C ASP A 122 -0.17 15.86 -19.46
N ASP A 123 0.16 14.73 -20.09
CA ASP A 123 0.02 13.41 -19.47
C ASP A 123 0.91 13.24 -18.23
N THR A 124 2.08 13.89 -18.19
CA THR A 124 2.97 13.86 -17.02
C THR A 124 2.37 14.64 -15.85
N LEU A 125 1.78 15.81 -16.11
CA LEU A 125 1.06 16.58 -15.10
C LEU A 125 -0.22 15.86 -14.63
N LEU A 126 -0.94 15.21 -15.53
CA LEU A 126 -2.10 14.38 -15.18
C LEU A 126 -1.69 13.18 -14.33
N TYR A 127 -0.55 12.54 -14.63
CA TYR A 127 0.02 11.50 -13.77
C TYR A 127 0.26 12.02 -12.34
N PHE A 128 0.92 13.16 -12.18
CA PHE A 128 1.14 13.75 -10.85
C PHE A 128 -0.16 14.16 -10.15
N ALA A 129 -1.14 14.67 -10.89
CA ALA A 129 -2.47 14.97 -10.35
C ALA A 129 -3.18 13.73 -9.79
N GLU A 130 -3.21 12.65 -10.57
CA GLU A 130 -3.79 11.38 -10.17
C GLU A 130 -3.06 10.82 -8.95
N ARG A 131 -1.74 10.92 -8.95
CA ARG A 131 -0.86 10.51 -7.84
C ARG A 131 -1.23 11.21 -6.54
N GLU A 132 -1.42 12.53 -6.55
CA GLU A 132 -1.70 13.32 -5.35
C GLU A 132 -3.14 13.19 -4.84
N LEU A 133 -4.14 13.16 -5.73
CA LEU A 133 -5.56 13.16 -5.32
C LEU A 133 -6.14 11.75 -5.18
N LEU A 134 -5.88 10.88 -6.16
CA LEU A 134 -6.42 9.52 -6.17
C LEU A 134 -5.47 8.53 -5.50
N GLY A 135 -4.17 8.77 -5.65
CA GLY A 135 -3.10 7.93 -5.11
C GLY A 135 -2.72 8.25 -3.68
N PHE A 136 -1.46 7.98 -3.36
CA PHE A 136 -0.84 8.21 -2.05
C PHE A 136 0.21 9.35 -2.10
N GLY A 137 0.14 10.21 -3.12
CA GLY A 137 1.09 11.27 -3.47
C GLY A 137 2.51 10.76 -3.64
N PRO A 138 3.52 11.32 -2.95
CA PRO A 138 4.91 10.94 -3.21
C PRO A 138 5.23 9.48 -2.84
N LEU A 139 4.36 8.80 -2.09
CA LEU A 139 4.44 7.36 -1.79
C LEU A 139 3.74 6.47 -2.84
N ASP A 140 2.94 7.02 -3.75
CA ASP A 140 2.14 6.22 -4.67
C ASP A 140 2.96 5.25 -5.54
N PRO A 141 4.13 5.63 -6.11
CA PRO A 141 4.93 4.70 -6.91
C PRO A 141 5.41 3.49 -6.10
N VAL A 142 5.83 3.69 -4.85
CA VAL A 142 6.33 2.60 -4.00
C VAL A 142 5.20 1.75 -3.43
N LEU A 143 4.04 2.34 -3.11
CA LEU A 143 2.89 1.59 -2.61
C LEU A 143 2.17 0.79 -3.71
N ARG A 144 2.38 1.15 -4.98
CA ARG A 144 1.88 0.41 -6.14
C ARG A 144 2.90 -0.56 -6.72
N ASP A 145 4.15 -0.54 -6.24
CA ASP A 145 5.18 -1.43 -6.75
C ASP A 145 4.90 -2.88 -6.35
N ARG A 146 4.68 -3.71 -7.35
CA ARG A 146 4.39 -5.14 -7.20
C ARG A 146 5.63 -5.98 -6.92
N GLN A 147 6.81 -5.39 -6.99
CA GLN A 147 8.07 -6.01 -6.58
C GLN A 147 8.38 -5.78 -5.09
N LEU A 148 7.52 -5.08 -4.35
CA LEU A 148 7.69 -4.80 -2.93
C LEU A 148 6.70 -5.57 -2.06
N GLU A 149 7.19 -6.06 -0.93
CA GLU A 149 6.40 -6.71 0.13
C GLU A 149 6.07 -5.74 1.26
N ASN A 150 7.03 -4.87 1.62
CA ASN A 150 6.85 -3.86 2.66
C ASN A 150 7.42 -2.51 2.22
N VAL A 151 6.79 -1.44 2.70
CA VAL A 151 7.27 -0.05 2.61
C VAL A 151 7.27 0.55 4.01
N GLU A 152 8.42 0.97 4.49
CA GLU A 152 8.68 1.28 5.89
C GLU A 152 9.33 2.67 6.06
N CYS A 153 8.74 3.53 6.87
CA CYS A 153 9.34 4.79 7.29
C CYS A 153 9.52 4.82 8.80
N LYS A 154 10.78 4.89 9.27
CA LYS A 154 11.14 4.84 10.69
C LYS A 154 11.06 6.19 11.42
N GLY A 155 10.74 7.27 10.72
CA GLY A 155 10.71 8.62 11.28
C GLY A 155 11.27 9.69 10.34
N PRO A 156 11.17 10.97 10.73
CA PRO A 156 11.57 12.10 9.91
C PRO A 156 13.08 12.15 9.68
N GLY A 157 13.49 12.65 8.52
CA GLY A 157 14.88 12.76 8.09
C GLY A 157 15.56 11.42 7.77
N LYS A 158 14.84 10.30 7.90
CA LYS A 158 15.36 8.96 7.57
C LYS A 158 14.90 8.54 6.18
N PRO A 159 15.76 7.85 5.40
CA PRO A 159 15.35 7.20 4.17
C PRO A 159 14.20 6.22 4.39
N LEU A 160 13.24 6.22 3.47
CA LEU A 160 12.24 5.18 3.37
C LEU A 160 12.94 3.86 3.03
N ASN A 161 12.61 2.81 3.77
CA ASN A 161 13.09 1.45 3.53
C ASN A 161 12.00 0.68 2.79
N VAL A 162 12.40 -0.22 1.89
CA VAL A 162 11.48 -1.13 1.21
C VAL A 162 11.99 -2.56 1.34
N VAL A 163 11.09 -3.53 1.34
CA VAL A 163 11.43 -4.95 1.24
C VAL A 163 11.08 -5.42 -0.16
N HIS A 164 12.08 -5.57 -1.02
CA HIS A 164 11.93 -6.01 -2.40
C HIS A 164 12.00 -7.54 -2.48
N VAL A 165 11.13 -8.15 -3.28
CA VAL A 165 10.97 -9.62 -3.39
C VAL A 165 12.27 -10.38 -3.71
N GLU A 166 13.18 -9.74 -4.44
CA GLU A 166 14.46 -10.32 -4.89
C GLU A 166 15.68 -9.83 -4.09
N PHE A 167 15.64 -8.59 -3.57
CA PHE A 167 16.82 -7.93 -2.98
C PHE A 167 16.70 -7.72 -1.47
N GLY A 168 15.60 -8.17 -0.87
CA GLY A 168 15.33 -8.03 0.54
C GLY A 168 15.12 -6.57 0.96
N ARG A 169 15.49 -6.25 2.21
CA ARG A 169 15.32 -4.90 2.77
C ARG A 169 16.42 -3.96 2.25
N ILE A 170 16.02 -2.89 1.57
CA ILE A 170 16.92 -1.92 0.92
C ILE A 170 16.45 -0.48 1.18
N GLU A 171 17.40 0.44 1.29
CA GLU A 171 17.12 1.86 1.48
C GLU A 171 16.80 2.55 0.15
N SER A 172 15.88 3.52 0.19
CA SER A 172 15.54 4.34 -0.97
C SER A 172 16.12 5.75 -0.91
N ASN A 173 16.04 6.49 -2.01
CA ASN A 173 16.36 7.92 -2.06
C ASN A 173 15.24 8.81 -1.46
N MET A 174 14.14 8.23 -0.96
CA MET A 174 13.00 8.99 -0.49
C MET A 174 13.17 9.40 0.97
N VAL A 175 13.32 10.70 1.24
CA VAL A 175 13.44 11.26 2.59
C VAL A 175 12.35 12.29 2.82
N PHE A 176 11.77 12.29 4.03
CA PHE A 176 10.69 13.19 4.42
C PHE A 176 11.08 14.01 5.63
N SER A 177 10.80 15.32 5.59
CA SER A 177 10.77 16.16 6.77
C SER A 177 9.65 15.74 7.73
N GLU A 178 9.66 16.24 8.96
CA GLU A 178 8.63 15.95 9.96
C GLU A 178 7.23 16.34 9.48
N ALA A 179 7.06 17.55 8.93
CA ALA A 179 5.77 18.01 8.44
C ALA A 179 5.26 17.18 7.24
N GLU A 180 6.15 16.77 6.34
CA GLU A 180 5.79 15.89 5.22
C GLU A 180 5.37 14.51 5.72
N LEU A 181 6.12 13.92 6.65
CA LEU A 181 5.83 12.59 7.16
C LEU A 181 4.52 12.57 7.97
N ASP A 182 4.26 13.59 8.77
CA ASP A 182 2.99 13.76 9.48
C ASP A 182 1.81 13.83 8.49
N SER A 183 1.95 14.62 7.43
CA SER A 183 0.94 14.72 6.37
C SER A 183 0.70 13.38 5.67
N LEU A 184 1.77 12.64 5.36
CA LEU A 184 1.68 11.33 4.72
C LEU A 184 1.03 10.29 5.63
N VAL A 185 1.40 10.22 6.91
CA VAL A 185 0.76 9.30 7.86
C VAL A 185 -0.71 9.63 8.03
N GLN A 186 -1.09 10.90 8.16
CA GLN A 186 -2.49 11.31 8.21
C GLN A 186 -3.25 10.92 6.95
N ARG A 187 -2.65 11.07 5.77
CA ARG A 187 -3.22 10.63 4.48
C ARG A 187 -3.45 9.12 4.45
N LEU A 188 -2.46 8.32 4.87
CA LEU A 188 -2.56 6.85 4.90
C LEU A 188 -3.64 6.38 5.87
N VAL A 189 -3.63 6.89 7.10
CA VAL A 189 -4.63 6.57 8.14
C VAL A 189 -6.04 6.92 7.68
N PHE A 190 -6.21 8.08 7.05
CA PHE A 190 -7.49 8.53 6.53
C PHE A 190 -8.00 7.64 5.39
N LYS A 191 -7.12 7.26 4.44
CA LYS A 191 -7.47 6.30 3.37
C LYS A 191 -7.79 4.90 3.90
N ALA A 192 -7.22 4.52 5.04
CA ALA A 192 -7.58 3.29 5.74
C ALA A 192 -8.90 3.38 6.54
N GLY A 193 -9.62 4.52 6.49
CA GLY A 193 -10.87 4.73 7.22
C GLY A 193 -10.71 4.78 8.75
N LYS A 194 -9.48 5.04 9.21
CA LYS A 194 -9.12 5.17 10.63
C LYS A 194 -8.83 6.63 10.98
N SER A 195 -8.59 6.87 12.26
CA SER A 195 -8.19 8.18 12.80
C SER A 195 -7.00 8.00 13.72
N CYS A 196 -6.10 8.99 13.73
CA CYS A 196 -4.91 8.96 14.58
C CYS A 196 -4.68 10.37 15.13
N SER A 197 -4.52 10.47 16.44
CA SER A 197 -4.43 11.74 17.19
C SER A 197 -3.50 11.59 18.38
N ALA A 198 -3.14 12.69 19.05
CA ALA A 198 -2.34 12.63 20.28
C ALA A 198 -2.96 11.73 21.37
N ALA A 199 -4.31 11.63 21.41
CA ALA A 199 -5.02 10.77 22.36
C ALA A 199 -5.08 9.30 21.92
N SER A 200 -4.97 9.03 20.62
CA SER A 200 -4.89 7.67 20.06
C SER A 200 -3.78 7.65 18.98
N PRO A 201 -2.51 7.64 19.40
CA PRO A 201 -1.37 7.92 18.50
C PRO A 201 -0.91 6.71 17.69
N LYS A 202 -1.67 5.60 17.71
CA LYS A 202 -1.38 4.40 16.94
C LYS A 202 -2.57 3.96 16.09
N VAL A 203 -2.25 3.41 14.93
CA VAL A 203 -3.15 2.64 14.06
C VAL A 203 -2.46 1.33 13.80
N ASP A 204 -3.14 0.22 14.09
CA ASP A 204 -2.58 -1.11 13.88
C ASP A 204 -3.38 -1.90 12.85
N ASN A 205 -2.66 -2.60 12.00
CA ASN A 205 -3.15 -3.57 11.02
C ASN A 205 -4.36 -3.09 10.19
N ALA A 206 -4.43 -1.79 9.88
CA ALA A 206 -5.56 -1.21 9.19
C ALA A 206 -5.51 -1.52 7.70
N LEU A 207 -6.63 -1.97 7.14
CA LEU A 207 -6.73 -2.21 5.70
C LEU A 207 -6.52 -0.89 4.93
N LEU A 208 -5.48 -0.84 4.10
CA LEU A 208 -5.22 0.25 3.17
C LEU A 208 -5.75 -0.17 1.79
N PRO A 209 -6.92 0.34 1.37
CA PRO A 209 -7.63 -0.21 0.22
C PRO A 209 -6.81 -0.21 -1.07
N GLY A 210 -6.82 -1.36 -1.77
CA GLY A 210 -6.09 -1.55 -3.03
C GLY A 210 -4.56 -1.66 -2.89
N VAL A 211 -4.02 -1.56 -1.68
CA VAL A 211 -2.57 -1.63 -1.43
C VAL A 211 -2.22 -2.79 -0.52
N GLY A 212 -2.76 -2.84 0.70
CA GLY A 212 -2.15 -3.65 1.74
C GLY A 212 -2.69 -3.37 3.14
N ARG A 213 -1.81 -3.52 4.13
CA ARG A 213 -2.09 -3.21 5.54
C ARG A 213 -1.17 -2.14 6.06
N LEU A 214 -1.71 -1.22 6.85
CA LEU A 214 -1.02 -0.10 7.45
C LEU A 214 -0.92 -0.31 8.97
N THR A 215 0.31 -0.24 9.48
CA THR A 215 0.57 0.06 10.89
C THR A 215 1.29 1.41 10.93
N ALA A 216 0.83 2.32 11.78
CA ALA A 216 1.38 3.68 11.85
C ALA A 216 1.34 4.24 13.27
N THR A 217 2.31 5.11 13.56
CA THR A 217 2.30 6.00 14.73
C THR A 217 2.25 7.44 14.27
N CYS A 218 1.52 8.29 14.99
CA CYS A 218 1.39 9.71 14.68
C CYS A 218 2.06 10.55 15.75
N GLY A 219 2.76 11.59 15.33
CA GLY A 219 3.42 12.53 16.21
C GLY A 219 4.60 11.91 16.97
N ARG A 220 4.86 12.43 18.16
CA ARG A 220 6.01 12.07 19.00
C ARG A 220 5.64 11.29 20.26
N GLU A 221 4.37 10.93 20.39
CA GLU A 221 3.79 10.34 21.60
C GLU A 221 4.29 8.93 21.87
N ILE A 222 4.62 8.16 20.81
CA ILE A 222 5.12 6.78 20.90
C ILE A 222 6.55 6.66 20.35
N SER A 223 6.86 7.38 19.27
CA SER A 223 8.13 7.31 18.53
C SER A 223 8.79 8.68 18.42
N GLY A 224 10.02 8.76 17.90
CA GLY A 224 10.73 10.04 17.69
C GLY A 224 10.14 10.97 16.60
N GLY A 225 8.88 10.77 16.23
CA GLY A 225 8.17 11.35 15.09
C GLY A 225 7.24 10.31 14.46
N SER A 226 6.35 10.75 13.57
CA SER A 226 5.43 9.84 12.88
C SER A 226 6.19 8.73 12.14
N SER A 227 5.63 7.53 12.09
CA SER A 227 6.24 6.37 11.43
C SER A 227 5.18 5.46 10.84
N PHE A 228 5.53 4.65 9.85
CA PHE A 228 4.60 3.68 9.28
C PHE A 228 5.30 2.46 8.68
N VAL A 229 4.54 1.37 8.60
CA VAL A 229 4.81 0.18 7.82
C VAL A 229 3.58 -0.12 6.99
N VAL A 230 3.73 -0.20 5.67
CA VAL A 230 2.72 -0.73 4.77
C VAL A 230 3.18 -2.09 4.26
N ARG A 231 2.44 -3.14 4.60
CA ARG A 231 2.62 -4.48 4.04
C ARG A 231 1.73 -4.61 2.80
N ILE A 232 2.35 -4.73 1.63
CA ILE A 232 1.66 -4.74 0.34
C ILE A 232 1.04 -6.12 0.09
N PHE A 233 -0.19 -6.14 -0.42
CA PHE A 233 -0.81 -7.37 -0.87
C PHE A 233 -0.23 -7.77 -2.23
N PRO A 234 0.19 -9.04 -2.39
CA PRO A 234 0.65 -9.53 -3.68
C PRO A 234 -0.49 -9.45 -4.70
N GLU A 235 -0.24 -8.81 -5.85
CA GLU A 235 -1.24 -8.69 -6.93
C GLU A 235 -1.57 -10.03 -7.55
N ARG A 236 -0.54 -10.87 -7.71
CA ARG A 236 -0.68 -12.24 -8.17
C ARG A 236 -0.47 -13.17 -6.99
N PRO A 237 -1.53 -13.82 -6.49
CA PRO A 237 -1.35 -14.85 -5.49
C PRO A 237 -0.42 -15.93 -6.06
N TRP A 238 0.32 -16.59 -5.16
CA TRP A 238 1.07 -17.77 -5.56
C TRP A 238 0.10 -18.83 -6.12
N THR A 239 0.51 -19.44 -7.22
CA THR A 239 -0.19 -20.59 -7.81
C THR A 239 0.61 -21.84 -7.52
N VAL A 240 -0.03 -23.02 -7.59
CA VAL A 240 0.67 -24.29 -7.42
C VAL A 240 1.80 -24.45 -8.45
N LEU A 241 1.58 -24.00 -9.69
CA LEU A 241 2.62 -23.94 -10.71
C LEU A 241 3.78 -23.03 -10.29
N GLY A 242 3.50 -21.83 -9.77
CA GLY A 242 4.53 -20.92 -9.27
C GLY A 242 5.30 -21.48 -8.07
N LEU A 243 4.66 -22.30 -7.23
CA LEU A 243 5.32 -23.00 -6.12
C LEU A 243 6.27 -24.11 -6.63
N LEU A 244 5.86 -24.85 -7.66
CA LEU A 244 6.67 -25.87 -8.33
C LEU A 244 7.89 -25.24 -9.01
N GLU A 245 7.70 -24.15 -9.76
CA GLU A 245 8.77 -23.41 -10.43
C GLU A 245 9.83 -22.87 -9.44
N ARG A 246 9.39 -22.49 -8.24
CA ARG A 246 10.25 -21.99 -7.15
C ARG A 246 10.87 -23.10 -6.32
N ASN A 247 10.61 -24.37 -6.62
CA ASN A 247 10.98 -25.52 -5.80
C ASN A 247 10.52 -25.41 -4.34
N THR A 248 9.45 -24.65 -4.08
CA THR A 248 8.81 -24.56 -2.75
C THR A 248 7.91 -25.78 -2.50
N LEU A 249 7.46 -26.42 -3.58
CA LEU A 249 6.64 -27.62 -3.58
C LEU A 249 7.22 -28.61 -4.58
N SER A 250 7.29 -29.90 -4.24
CA SER A 250 7.63 -30.94 -5.22
C SER A 250 6.37 -31.38 -5.99
N PRO A 251 6.51 -31.93 -7.22
CA PRO A 251 5.38 -32.47 -7.97
C PRO A 251 4.58 -33.52 -7.20
N GLU A 252 5.25 -34.37 -6.43
CA GLU A 252 4.63 -35.43 -5.63
C GLU A 252 3.78 -34.85 -4.50
N VAL A 253 4.30 -33.84 -3.78
CA VAL A 253 3.55 -33.17 -2.70
C VAL A 253 2.40 -32.36 -3.29
N ALA A 254 2.57 -31.73 -4.47
CA ALA A 254 1.49 -31.05 -5.17
C ALA A 254 0.34 -32.01 -5.53
N ALA A 255 0.67 -33.19 -6.07
CA ALA A 255 -0.31 -34.22 -6.39
C ALA A 255 -1.02 -34.75 -5.13
N TYR A 256 -0.28 -34.96 -4.04
CA TYR A 256 -0.86 -35.35 -2.76
C TYR A 256 -1.84 -34.30 -2.23
N LEU A 257 -1.45 -33.02 -2.24
CA LEU A 257 -2.30 -31.93 -1.78
C LEU A 257 -3.53 -31.72 -2.67
N TRP A 258 -3.41 -31.93 -3.97
CA TRP A 258 -4.55 -31.93 -4.88
C TRP A 258 -5.57 -32.99 -4.43
N LEU A 259 -5.16 -34.25 -4.28
CA LEU A 259 -6.05 -35.31 -3.82
C LEU A 259 -6.62 -34.99 -2.43
N ALA A 260 -5.80 -34.48 -1.51
CA ALA A 260 -6.26 -34.09 -0.17
C ALA A 260 -7.36 -33.02 -0.23
N VAL A 261 -7.21 -32.00 -1.08
CA VAL A 261 -8.24 -30.97 -1.29
C VAL A 261 -9.48 -31.58 -1.92
N GLU A 262 -9.35 -32.38 -2.98
CA GLU A 262 -10.47 -33.01 -3.68
C GLU A 262 -11.33 -33.89 -2.77
N TYR A 263 -10.69 -34.65 -1.88
CA TYR A 263 -11.35 -35.49 -0.87
C TYR A 263 -11.66 -34.77 0.44
N LYS A 264 -11.54 -33.43 0.49
CA LYS A 264 -11.88 -32.57 1.64
C LYS A 264 -11.16 -32.94 2.94
N MET A 265 -9.92 -33.38 2.84
CA MET A 265 -9.08 -33.65 4.00
C MET A 265 -8.78 -32.33 4.73
N PRO A 266 -8.79 -32.31 6.08
CA PRO A 266 -8.37 -31.14 6.83
C PRO A 266 -6.86 -30.90 6.64
N ILE A 267 -6.48 -29.65 6.39
CA ILE A 267 -5.09 -29.24 6.13
C ILE A 267 -4.73 -28.11 7.10
N LEU A 268 -3.62 -28.26 7.81
CA LEU A 268 -3.01 -27.21 8.64
C LEU A 268 -1.65 -26.81 8.04
N ILE A 269 -1.46 -25.51 7.83
CA ILE A 269 -0.21 -24.95 7.32
C ILE A 269 0.44 -24.16 8.46
N ALA A 270 1.64 -24.59 8.87
CA ALA A 270 2.38 -24.02 9.99
C ALA A 270 3.75 -23.49 9.54
N GLY A 271 4.31 -22.54 10.31
CA GLY A 271 5.57 -21.87 9.99
C GLY A 271 5.69 -20.50 10.65
N GLU A 272 6.88 -19.92 10.61
CA GLU A 272 7.18 -18.61 11.21
C GLU A 272 6.42 -17.46 10.53
N MET A 273 6.40 -16.29 11.18
CA MET A 273 5.87 -15.08 10.56
C MET A 273 6.67 -14.74 9.29
N GLY A 274 5.98 -14.47 8.18
CA GLY A 274 6.62 -14.14 6.90
C GLY A 274 7.07 -15.35 6.06
N SER A 275 6.93 -16.59 6.54
CA SER A 275 7.30 -17.81 5.79
C SER A 275 6.40 -18.14 4.57
N GLY A 276 5.43 -17.31 4.24
CA GLY A 276 4.54 -17.53 3.09
C GLY A 276 3.34 -18.44 3.35
N LYS A 277 2.98 -18.74 4.61
CA LYS A 277 1.84 -19.61 4.97
C LYS A 277 0.55 -19.27 4.23
N THR A 278 0.10 -18.02 4.31
CA THR A 278 -1.15 -17.61 3.66
C THR A 278 -1.06 -17.71 2.14
N SER A 279 0.10 -17.38 1.56
CA SER A 279 0.35 -17.50 0.13
C SER A 279 0.31 -18.97 -0.33
N TYR A 280 0.87 -19.87 0.47
CA TYR A 280 0.84 -21.31 0.23
C TYR A 280 -0.58 -21.88 0.36
N ALA A 281 -1.32 -21.48 1.40
CA ALA A 281 -2.73 -21.83 1.58
C ALA A 281 -3.58 -21.35 0.39
N ASN A 282 -3.38 -20.11 -0.04
CA ASN A 282 -4.09 -19.53 -1.17
C ASN A 282 -3.81 -20.29 -2.48
N ALA A 283 -2.57 -20.75 -2.70
CA ALA A 283 -2.22 -21.56 -3.86
C ALA A 283 -2.93 -22.91 -3.85
N ILE A 284 -2.91 -23.62 -2.72
CA ILE A 284 -3.55 -24.94 -2.57
C ILE A 284 -5.06 -24.85 -2.70
N LEU A 285 -5.69 -23.81 -2.17
CA LEU A 285 -7.14 -23.58 -2.31
C LEU A 285 -7.55 -23.40 -3.78
N GLY A 286 -6.62 -22.99 -4.65
CA GLY A 286 -6.84 -22.98 -6.10
C GLY A 286 -6.98 -24.36 -6.75
N LEU A 287 -6.66 -25.45 -6.03
CA LEU A 287 -6.88 -26.84 -6.47
C LEU A 287 -8.29 -27.35 -6.17
N ALA A 288 -9.10 -26.58 -5.44
CA ALA A 288 -10.46 -26.97 -5.13
C ALA A 288 -11.27 -27.20 -6.42
N PRO A 289 -12.05 -28.29 -6.52
CA PRO A 289 -12.89 -28.53 -7.69
C PRO A 289 -13.86 -27.35 -7.94
N PRO A 290 -14.07 -26.94 -9.20
CA PRO A 290 -14.73 -25.68 -9.55
C PRO A 290 -16.20 -25.59 -9.08
N ASP A 291 -16.85 -26.73 -8.86
CA ASP A 291 -18.23 -26.85 -8.36
C ASP A 291 -18.33 -26.69 -6.84
N ARG A 292 -17.21 -26.64 -6.11
CA ARG A 292 -17.18 -26.54 -4.65
C ARG A 292 -17.26 -25.11 -4.17
N ARG A 293 -17.89 -24.90 -3.02
CA ARG A 293 -18.00 -23.57 -2.40
C ARG A 293 -16.96 -23.39 -1.30
N ILE A 294 -16.19 -22.30 -1.37
CA ILE A 294 -15.15 -21.96 -0.39
C ILE A 294 -15.62 -20.76 0.44
N GLY A 295 -15.57 -20.87 1.76
CA GLY A 295 -15.81 -19.78 2.69
C GLY A 295 -14.55 -19.43 3.48
N THR A 296 -14.12 -18.16 3.42
CA THR A 296 -12.97 -17.67 4.23
C THR A 296 -13.46 -16.82 5.40
N ALA A 297 -12.98 -17.11 6.61
CA ALA A 297 -13.07 -16.24 7.78
C ALA A 297 -11.70 -15.60 8.02
N GLU A 298 -11.63 -14.27 7.91
CA GLU A 298 -10.36 -13.54 7.96
C GLU A 298 -10.50 -12.30 8.87
N ASP A 299 -9.51 -12.03 9.72
CA ASP A 299 -9.45 -10.74 10.43
C ASP A 299 -9.26 -9.58 9.47
N VAL A 300 -8.41 -9.79 8.47
CA VAL A 300 -8.16 -8.85 7.40
C VAL A 300 -7.97 -9.63 6.11
N ALA A 301 -8.57 -9.15 5.02
CA ALA A 301 -8.53 -9.77 3.71
C ALA A 301 -7.08 -10.02 3.21
N GLU A 302 -6.59 -11.26 3.29
CA GLU A 302 -5.33 -11.72 2.68
C GLU A 302 -5.59 -12.63 1.49
N PHE A 303 -6.62 -13.47 1.58
CA PHE A 303 -6.89 -14.45 0.53
C PHE A 303 -7.32 -13.74 -0.76
N ASN A 304 -6.83 -14.24 -1.88
CA ASN A 304 -7.23 -13.93 -3.24
C ASN A 304 -7.30 -15.25 -4.00
N ILE A 305 -8.37 -16.00 -3.77
CA ILE A 305 -8.51 -17.36 -4.27
C ILE A 305 -9.04 -17.28 -5.71
N PRO A 306 -8.34 -17.83 -6.71
CA PRO A 306 -8.82 -17.83 -8.10
C PRO A 306 -9.92 -18.88 -8.33
N HIS A 307 -11.03 -18.78 -7.59
CA HIS A 307 -12.12 -19.74 -7.57
C HIS A 307 -13.49 -19.02 -7.67
N LEU A 308 -14.35 -19.45 -8.59
CA LEU A 308 -15.62 -18.78 -8.89
C LEU A 308 -16.59 -18.77 -7.70
N ASN A 309 -16.66 -19.88 -6.97
CA ASN A 309 -17.58 -20.07 -5.84
C ASN A 309 -16.93 -19.74 -4.49
N TRP A 310 -16.17 -18.63 -4.41
CA TRP A 310 -15.53 -18.17 -3.19
C TRP A 310 -16.32 -17.03 -2.53
N GLN A 311 -16.62 -17.19 -1.25
CA GLN A 311 -17.23 -16.17 -0.41
C GLN A 311 -16.28 -15.78 0.73
N LYS A 312 -16.02 -14.47 0.83
CA LYS A 312 -15.18 -13.89 1.88
C LYS A 312 -16.02 -13.32 3.01
N TYR A 313 -15.57 -13.55 4.25
CA TYR A 313 -16.11 -12.94 5.46
C TYR A 313 -14.98 -12.30 6.28
N LEU A 314 -15.22 -11.08 6.76
CA LEU A 314 -14.25 -10.28 7.51
C LEU A 314 -14.79 -9.98 8.91
N THR A 315 -13.90 -9.94 9.90
CA THR A 315 -14.27 -9.55 11.26
C THR A 315 -14.65 -8.07 11.30
N ASP A 316 -15.47 -7.71 12.28
CA ASP A 316 -15.90 -6.35 12.54
C ASP A 316 -15.96 -6.10 14.05
N GLU A 317 -14.85 -5.62 14.59
CA GLU A 317 -14.69 -5.25 16.00
C GLU A 317 -15.78 -4.28 16.48
N ARG A 318 -16.21 -3.34 15.62
CA ARG A 318 -17.23 -2.34 16.01
C ARG A 318 -18.59 -2.97 16.26
N ARG A 319 -18.83 -4.13 15.67
CA ARG A 319 -20.07 -4.90 15.80
C ARG A 319 -19.90 -6.15 16.66
N GLY A 320 -18.72 -6.36 17.25
CA GLY A 320 -18.40 -7.55 18.03
C GLY A 320 -18.39 -8.84 17.20
N ILE A 321 -18.11 -8.75 15.90
CA ILE A 321 -18.02 -9.92 15.02
C ILE A 321 -16.55 -10.34 14.95
N ASP A 322 -16.20 -11.40 15.68
CA ASP A 322 -14.86 -11.98 15.70
C ASP A 322 -14.74 -13.20 14.74
N LEU A 323 -13.53 -13.78 14.65
CA LEU A 323 -13.29 -14.98 13.82
C LEU A 323 -14.18 -16.15 14.24
N PHE A 324 -14.48 -16.30 15.52
CA PHE A 324 -15.26 -17.41 16.04
C PHE A 324 -16.72 -17.34 15.56
N GLU A 325 -17.31 -16.15 15.58
CA GLU A 325 -18.65 -15.89 15.04
C GLU A 325 -18.71 -16.14 13.52
N LEU A 326 -17.66 -15.75 12.77
CA LEU A 326 -17.58 -16.02 11.34
C LEU A 326 -17.50 -17.52 11.03
N VAL A 327 -16.73 -18.28 11.82
CA VAL A 327 -16.64 -19.74 11.64
C VAL A 327 -17.99 -20.39 11.90
N LYS A 328 -18.71 -20.00 12.96
CA LYS A 328 -20.08 -20.48 13.21
C LYS A 328 -21.02 -20.19 12.04
N LEU A 329 -20.92 -19.00 11.45
CA LEU A 329 -21.69 -18.62 10.28
C LEU A 329 -21.36 -19.52 9.07
N LEU A 330 -20.08 -19.72 8.78
CA LEU A 330 -19.61 -20.53 7.67
C LEU A 330 -20.06 -21.99 7.77
N LEU A 331 -20.04 -22.57 8.97
CA LEU A 331 -20.53 -23.93 9.21
C LEU A 331 -22.03 -24.10 8.90
N ARG A 332 -22.80 -23.00 8.83
CA ARG A 332 -24.22 -22.99 8.44
C ARG A 332 -24.46 -22.50 7.02
N ALA A 333 -23.43 -22.02 6.32
CA ALA A 333 -23.54 -21.35 5.02
C ALA A 333 -23.50 -22.31 3.82
N ASN A 334 -23.56 -23.63 4.05
CA ASN A 334 -23.45 -24.67 3.02
C ASN A 334 -22.22 -24.46 2.12
N VAL A 335 -21.05 -24.30 2.77
CA VAL A 335 -19.74 -24.27 2.09
C VAL A 335 -19.09 -25.64 2.16
N ASP A 336 -18.36 -26.04 1.12
CA ASP A 336 -17.60 -27.28 1.09
C ASP A 336 -16.28 -27.16 1.86
N TYR A 337 -15.68 -25.97 1.85
CA TYR A 337 -14.43 -25.66 2.55
C TYR A 337 -14.60 -24.44 3.46
N VAL A 338 -14.22 -24.61 4.73
CA VAL A 338 -14.08 -23.51 5.69
C VAL A 338 -12.60 -23.23 5.86
N VAL A 339 -12.20 -22.00 5.58
CA VAL A 339 -10.80 -21.55 5.66
C VAL A 339 -10.70 -20.49 6.75
N ILE A 340 -9.76 -20.69 7.67
CA ILE A 340 -9.45 -19.74 8.74
C ILE A 340 -8.03 -19.27 8.48
N ASN A 341 -7.83 -17.95 8.35
CA ASN A 341 -6.51 -17.40 7.97
C ASN A 341 -5.42 -17.71 9.00
N GLU A 342 -5.61 -17.26 10.23
CA GLU A 342 -4.67 -17.50 11.33
C GLU A 342 -5.47 -17.73 12.61
N ILE A 343 -5.19 -18.86 13.29
CA ILE A 343 -5.74 -19.11 14.62
C ILE A 343 -4.74 -18.55 15.62
N ARG A 344 -5.01 -17.35 16.12
CA ARG A 344 -4.34 -16.80 17.31
C ARG A 344 -5.19 -17.24 18.51
N GLY A 345 -4.54 -17.78 19.54
CA GLY A 345 -5.24 -18.31 20.72
C GLY A 345 -6.20 -17.27 21.33
N ALA A 346 -7.31 -17.75 21.89
CA ALA A 346 -8.27 -16.91 22.60
C ALA A 346 -7.74 -16.58 24.01
N GLU A 347 -6.69 -15.77 24.11
CA GLU A 347 -6.25 -15.20 25.38
C GLU A 347 -5.89 -13.72 25.18
N GLU A 348 -6.61 -12.86 25.91
CA GLU A 348 -6.57 -11.38 25.99
C GLU A 348 -7.73 -10.65 25.28
N SER A 349 -8.94 -10.82 25.80
CA SER A 349 -9.99 -9.79 25.82
C SER A 349 -10.79 -9.89 27.10
#